data_AF-A0A949UQW2-F1
#
_entry.id   AF-A0A949UQW2-F1
#
_cell.length_a   1.000
_cell.length_b   1.000
_cell.length_c   1.000
_cell.angle_alpha   90.00
_cell.angle_beta   90.00
_cell.angle_gamma   90.00
#
_symmetry.space_group_name_H-M   'P 1'
#
loop_
_entity.id
_entity.type
_entity.pdbx_description
1 polymer ?
#
loop_
_entity_poly.entity_id
_entity_poly.type
_entity_poly.pdbx_seq_one_letter_code
_entity_poly.pdbx_strand_id
1 'polypeptide(L)' 'MSEFFSMGGYGLYIWPCFLITLLVMGGLAVSSWIGWKRQTALFARLQAQQPASGEGA' A
#
# COMPACT_ATOMS: atom_id res chain seq x y z
N MET A 1 5.56 7.27 -30.88
CA MET A 1 5.69 7.19 -29.40
C MET A 1 6.81 8.08 -28.83
N SER A 2 7.61 8.76 -29.66
CA SER A 2 8.69 9.67 -29.20
C SER A 2 8.24 11.13 -29.10
N GLU A 3 7.10 11.49 -29.71
CA GLU A 3 6.55 12.85 -29.74
C GLU A 3 6.13 13.36 -28.35
N PHE A 4 5.66 12.48 -27.45
CA PHE A 4 5.33 12.84 -26.06
C PHE A 4 6.58 13.18 -25.22
N PHE A 5 7.75 12.62 -25.58
CA PHE A 5 9.05 13.03 -25.02
C PHE A 5 9.62 14.26 -25.74
N SER A 6 9.24 14.49 -27.00
CA SER A 6 9.72 15.57 -27.87
C SER A 6 8.79 16.79 -28.00
N MET A 7 7.73 16.92 -27.19
CA MET A 7 6.97 18.17 -27.08
C MET A 7 7.78 19.22 -26.29
N GLY A 8 8.81 19.78 -26.94
CA GLY A 8 9.34 21.12 -26.70
C GLY A 8 9.94 21.46 -25.33
N GLY A 9 10.22 20.47 -24.45
CA GLY A 9 10.89 20.69 -23.16
C GLY A 9 10.01 20.57 -21.91
N TYR A 10 8.68 20.44 -22.04
CA TYR A 10 7.79 20.32 -20.88
C TYR A 10 7.63 18.89 -20.34
N GLY A 11 7.88 17.87 -21.16
CA GLY A 11 7.77 16.46 -20.76
C GLY A 11 8.65 16.09 -19.57
N LEU A 12 9.84 16.71 -19.45
CA LEU A 12 10.76 16.53 -18.33
C LEU A 12 10.24 17.12 -17.01
N TYR A 13 9.34 18.11 -17.04
CA TYR A 13 8.72 18.68 -15.84
C TYR A 13 7.50 17.88 -15.37
N ILE A 14 6.77 17.27 -16.30
CA ILE A 14 5.55 16.52 -16.00
C ILE A 14 5.87 15.13 -15.46
N TRP A 15 6.89 14.47 -16.02
CA TRP A 15 7.33 13.14 -15.58
C TRP A 15 7.59 13.01 -14.08
N PRO A 16 8.37 13.90 -13.42
CA PRO A 16 8.61 13.80 -11.98
C PRO A 16 7.32 13.99 -11.17
N CYS A 17 6.37 14.82 -11.61
CA CYS A 17 5.07 14.94 -10.94
C CYS A 17 4.29 13.62 -10.98
N PHE A 18 4.27 12.94 -12.14
CA PHE A 18 3.67 11.61 -12.26
C PHE A 18 4.43 10.56 -11.45
N LEU A 19 5.77 10.61 -11.44
CA LEU A 19 6.62 9.71 -10.69
C LEU A 19 6.38 9.85 -9.18
N ILE A 20 6.34 11.08 -8.66
CA ILE A 20 6.01 11.39 -7.26
C ILE A 20 4.61 10.89 -6.93
N THR A 21 3.62 11.15 -7.78
CA THR A 21 2.25 10.68 -7.57
C THR A 21 2.21 9.15 -7.48
N LEU A 22 2.87 8.46 -8.40
CA LEU A 22 2.93 7.00 -8.44
C LEU A 22 3.69 6.45 -7.23
N LEU A 23 4.75 7.13 -6.79
CA LEU A 23 5.51 6.78 -5.60
C LEU A 23 4.67 6.93 -4.32
N VAL A 24 3.95 8.04 -4.17
CA VAL A 24 3.06 8.27 -3.03
C VAL A 24 1.92 7.26 -3.03
N MET A 25 1.26 7.07 -4.17
CA MET A 25 0.11 6.17 -4.28
C MET A 25 0.53 4.70 -4.12
N GLY A 26 1.66 4.32 -4.69
CA GLY A 26 2.29 3.01 -4.50
C GLY A 26 2.75 2.79 -3.05
N GLY A 27 3.38 3.78 -2.43
CA GLY A 27 3.78 3.74 -1.02
C GLY A 27 2.58 3.58 -0.08
N LEU A 28 1.49 4.29 -0.36
CA LEU A 28 0.23 4.15 0.40
C LEU A 28 -0.37 2.76 0.19
N ALA A 29 -0.44 2.28 -1.05
CA ALA A 29 -0.95 0.94 -1.35
C ALA A 29 -0.13 -0.14 -0.65
N VAL A 30 1.20 -0.05 -0.69
CA VAL A 30 2.11 -0.96 0.01
C VAL A 30 1.93 -0.88 1.52
N SER A 31 1.83 0.33 2.09
CA SER A 31 1.58 0.52 3.53
C SER A 31 0.24 -0.07 3.97
N SER A 32 -0.80 0.06 3.15
CA SER A 32 -2.11 -0.52 3.37
C SER A 32 -2.05 -2.04 3.33
N TRP A 33 -1.32 -2.60 2.37
CA TRP A 33 -1.14 -4.05 2.24
C TRP A 33 -0.35 -4.66 3.41
N ILE A 34 0.70 -3.97 3.86
CA ILE A 34 1.50 -4.35 5.02
C ILE A 34 0.67 -4.23 6.30
N GLY A 35 -0.10 -3.15 6.44
CA GLY A 35 -1.04 -2.93 7.54
C GLY A 35 -2.07 -4.06 7.63
N TRP A 36 -2.67 -4.44 6.50
CA TRP A 36 -3.60 -5.56 6.42
C TRP A 36 -2.97 -6.88 6.87
N LYS A 37 -1.76 -7.21 6.39
CA LYS A 37 -1.05 -8.41 6.86
C LYS A 37 -0.73 -8.37 8.36
N ARG A 38 -0.36 -7.21 8.90
CA ARG A 38 -0.10 -7.03 10.34
C ARG A 38 -1.37 -7.19 11.17
N GLN A 39 -2.50 -6.68 10.68
CA GLN A 39 -3.79 -6.82 11.34
C GLN A 39 -4.18 -8.30 11.41
N THR A 40 -4.07 -9.05 10.32
CA THR A 40 -4.37 -10.50 10.31
C THR A 40 -3.48 -11.28 11.29
N ALA A 41 -2.20 -10.92 11.39
CA ALA A 41 -1.28 -11.54 12.35
C ALA A 41 -1.64 -11.22 13.81
N LEU A 42 -2.09 -10.00 14.10
CA LEU A 42 -2.55 -9.62 15.44
C LEU A 42 -3.86 -10.31 15.81
N PHE A 43 -4.81 -10.41 14.88
CA PHE A 43 -6.05 -11.17 15.08
C PHE A 43 -5.78 -12.66 15.32
N ALA A 44 -4.86 -13.28 14.57
CA ALA A 44 -4.47 -14.67 14.79
C ALA A 44 -3.83 -14.89 16.17
N ARG A 45 -3.04 -13.93 16.67
CA ARG A 45 -2.46 -14.01 18.02
C ARG A 45 -3.49 -13.82 19.12
N LEU A 46 -4.47 -12.95 18.94
CA LEU A 46 -5.55 -12.76 19.90
C LEU A 46 -6.48 -13.98 19.95
N GLN A 47 -6.78 -14.58 18.79
CA GLN A 47 -7.62 -15.78 18.72
C GLN A 47 -6.89 -17.02 19.28
N ALA A 48 -5.58 -17.15 19.07
CA ALA A 48 -4.76 -18.18 19.72
C ALA A 48 -4.62 -17.98 21.24
N GLN A 49 -4.80 -16.74 21.72
CA GLN A 49 -4.87 -16.39 23.14
C GLN A 49 -6.30 -16.33 23.69
N GLN A 50 -7.31 -16.71 22.89
CA GLN A 50 -8.61 -17.11 23.41
C GLN A 50 -8.61 -18.63 23.57
N PRO A 51 -8.03 -19.17 24.67
CA PRO A 51 -8.33 -20.53 25.06
C PRO A 51 -9.82 -20.55 25.38
N ALA A 52 -10.58 -21.38 24.66
CA ALA A 52 -11.74 -22.12 25.15
C ALA A 52 -12.43 -21.58 26.42
N SER A 53 -12.82 -20.30 26.45
CA SER A 53 -13.57 -19.70 27.56
C SER A 53 -15.08 -19.81 27.30
N GLY A 54 -15.46 -20.69 26.37
CA GLY A 54 -16.83 -21.05 26.04
C GLY A 54 -17.18 -22.50 26.40
N GLU A 55 -16.33 -23.21 27.16
CA GLU A 55 -16.76 -24.40 27.91
C GLU A 55 -17.25 -23.94 29.29
N GLY A 56 -18.53 -23.58 29.40
CA GLY A 56 -19.15 -23.29 30.69
C GLY A 56 -20.30 -22.30 30.68
N ALA A 57 -21.36 -22.58 29.92
CA ALA A 57 -22.71 -22.07 30.21
C ALA A 57 -23.76 -23.06 29.70
#